data_AF-A0A3B9GEI0-F1
#
_entry.id   AF-A0A3B9GEI0-F1
#
_cell.length_a   1.000
_cell.length_b   1.000
_cell.length_c   1.000
_cell.angle_alpha   90.00
_cell.angle_beta   90.00
_cell.angle_gamma   90.00
#
_symmetry.space_group_name_H-M   'P 1'
#
loop_
_entity.id
_entity.type
_entity.pdbx_description
1 polymer ?
#
loop_
_entity_poly.entity_id
_entity_poly.type
_entity_poly.pdbx_seq_one_letter_code
_entity_poly.pdbx_strand_id
1 'polypeptide(L)'
;MRKGPVRSVLVLLLLIISAASAWSLGGRENPLSQADRLIAAQKYDEAIVYLSEFIKANPDRFDEAQAKLRQISKLRLSYNQTYFALIDALKDETSSEESKLALIEKILIEYPPTNPTERAFIAQAYDLALFTTNKVKFDAIMRDGRALIDGSRFLEAAKLYETGFELYQLQFRQLAEVSNELKENSLSYVQAVSASIQYIETGKDAFQAAFSALAAAYERYAVAGAAETAAAEAAYASALEKARAQALDQFSTRRAILEAGRALVANFESYKAESGNMTESSFLPFAYRLVLGRPTEEQLEGVLGALDAEWAFALGQAQASADKGLASLTAS
;
A
#
# COMPACT_ATOMS: atom_id res chain seq x y z
N MET A 1 52.14 59.65 -14.01
CA MET A 1 52.41 59.19 -12.62
C MET A 1 51.80 57.80 -12.43
N ARG A 2 52.64 56.76 -12.44
CA ARG A 2 52.23 55.35 -12.25
C ARG A 2 51.70 55.18 -10.82
N LYS A 3 50.39 54.96 -10.66
CA LYS A 3 49.82 54.50 -9.38
C LYS A 3 50.30 53.06 -9.19
N GLY A 4 51.23 52.86 -8.26
CA GLY A 4 51.88 51.57 -8.02
C GLY A 4 50.92 50.47 -7.54
N PRO A 5 51.35 49.19 -7.60
CA PRO A 5 50.52 48.01 -7.32
C PRO A 5 50.07 47.89 -5.85
N VAL A 6 50.53 48.79 -4.98
CA VAL A 6 50.29 48.79 -3.54
C VAL A 6 48.80 48.92 -3.20
N ARG A 7 48.01 49.68 -3.98
CA ARG A 7 46.56 49.79 -3.76
C ARG A 7 45.79 48.52 -4.14
N SER A 8 46.24 47.79 -5.17
CA SER A 8 45.61 46.54 -5.59
C SER A 8 45.92 45.40 -4.62
N VAL A 9 47.13 45.37 -4.06
CA VAL A 9 47.53 44.37 -3.05
C VAL A 9 46.79 44.58 -1.72
N LEU A 10 46.57 45.84 -1.30
CA LEU A 10 45.85 46.13 -0.06
C LEU A 10 44.37 45.75 -0.12
N VAL A 11 43.72 45.95 -1.28
CA VAL A 11 42.31 45.56 -1.49
C VAL A 11 42.16 44.03 -1.57
N LEU A 12 43.13 43.33 -2.17
CA LEU A 12 43.13 41.86 -2.19
C LEU A 12 43.32 41.28 -0.78
N LEU A 13 44.20 41.87 0.04
CA LEU A 13 44.45 41.44 1.42
C LEU A 13 43.23 41.68 2.32
N LEU A 14 42.52 42.80 2.14
CA LEU A 14 41.27 43.10 2.86
C LEU A 14 40.13 42.15 2.46
N LEU A 15 40.03 41.75 1.19
CA LEU A 15 39.03 40.77 0.72
C LEU A 15 39.30 39.35 1.25
N ILE A 16 40.57 38.95 1.40
CA ILE A 16 40.95 37.63 1.92
C ILE A 16 40.71 37.53 3.43
N ILE A 17 40.94 38.61 4.19
CA ILE A 17 40.66 38.63 5.63
C ILE A 17 39.15 38.67 5.92
N SER A 18 38.35 39.30 5.04
CA SER A 18 36.88 39.34 5.13
C SER A 18 36.22 37.99 4.79
N ALA A 19 36.86 37.18 3.94
CA ALA A 19 36.35 35.87 3.54
C ALA A 19 36.55 34.79 4.63
N ALA A 20 37.56 34.93 5.49
CA ALA A 20 37.83 33.99 6.58
C ALA A 20 36.78 34.05 7.71
N SER A 21 36.15 35.21 7.93
CA SER A 21 35.08 35.37 8.93
C SER A 21 33.71 34.86 8.47
N ALA A 22 33.50 34.63 7.17
CA ALA A 22 32.23 34.14 6.63
C ALA A 22 32.09 32.60 6.66
N TRP A 23 33.20 31.87 6.88
CA TRP A 23 33.25 30.40 6.86
C TRP A 23 33.36 29.75 8.27
N SER A 24 33.11 30.51 9.34
CA SER A 24 33.02 29.97 10.72
C SER A 24 31.63 30.03 11.36
N LEU A 25 30.62 30.53 10.64
CA LEU A 25 29.21 30.27 10.95
C LEU A 25 28.77 28.95 10.31
N GLY A 26 29.48 27.86 10.65
CA GLY A 26 28.89 26.53 10.54
C GLY A 26 27.69 26.52 11.48
N GLY A 27 26.50 26.30 10.95
CA GLY A 27 25.29 26.16 11.75
C GLY A 27 25.53 25.10 12.81
N ARG A 28 25.80 25.54 14.04
CA ARG A 28 25.84 24.66 15.21
C ARG A 28 24.48 23.97 15.22
N GLU A 29 24.47 22.64 15.01
CA GLU A 29 23.27 21.83 15.24
C GLU A 29 22.63 22.32 16.53
N ASN A 30 21.33 22.60 16.51
CA ASN A 30 20.62 23.02 17.72
C ASN A 30 20.97 21.99 18.81
N PRO A 31 21.61 22.39 19.93
CA PRO A 31 22.05 21.44 20.94
C PRO A 31 20.91 20.54 21.43
N LEU A 32 19.67 21.05 21.44
CA LEU A 32 18.50 20.27 21.85
C LEU A 32 17.99 19.28 20.80
N SER A 33 18.54 19.27 19.58
CA SER A 33 18.21 18.27 18.54
C SER A 33 18.49 16.85 19.00
N GLN A 34 19.50 16.65 19.86
CA GLN A 34 19.77 15.35 20.45
C GLN A 34 18.65 14.91 21.39
N ALA A 35 18.12 15.83 22.20
CA ALA A 35 16.97 15.53 23.04
C ALA A 35 15.75 15.14 22.18
N ASP A 36 15.53 15.84 21.05
CA ASP A 36 14.44 15.50 20.12
C ASP A 36 14.61 14.11 19.50
N ARG A 37 15.84 13.74 19.11
CA ARG A 37 16.14 12.38 18.62
C ARG A 37 15.86 11.32 19.69
N LEU A 38 16.26 11.55 20.94
CA LEU A 38 16.03 10.62 22.04
C LEU A 38 14.53 10.50 22.38
N ILE A 39 13.80 11.61 22.38
CA ILE A 39 12.34 11.62 22.59
C ILE A 39 11.63 10.87 21.46
N ALA A 40 12.01 11.10 20.20
CA ALA A 40 11.46 10.41 19.04
C ALA A 40 11.76 8.90 19.07
N ALA A 41 12.93 8.52 19.57
CA ALA A 41 13.30 7.12 19.79
C ALA A 41 12.70 6.51 21.09
N GLN A 42 11.81 7.24 21.79
CA GLN A 42 11.22 6.86 23.08
C GLN A 42 12.24 6.56 24.20
N LYS A 43 13.48 7.05 24.05
CA LYS A 43 14.57 6.93 25.03
C LYS A 43 14.44 8.03 26.08
N TYR A 44 13.32 8.04 26.79
CA TYR A 44 12.96 9.14 27.68
C TYR A 44 13.92 9.31 28.86
N ASP A 45 14.46 8.22 29.43
CA ASP A 45 15.44 8.33 30.52
C ASP A 45 16.76 8.96 30.03
N GLU A 46 17.25 8.53 28.86
CA GLU A 46 18.42 9.15 28.22
C GLU A 46 18.17 10.63 27.90
N ALA A 47 16.96 10.96 27.42
CA ALA A 47 16.57 12.35 27.14
C ALA A 47 16.55 13.20 28.41
N ILE A 48 16.04 12.68 29.53
CA ILE A 48 16.00 13.38 30.83
C ILE A 48 17.42 13.65 31.33
N VAL A 49 18.32 12.65 31.24
CA VAL A 49 19.74 12.82 31.62
C VAL A 49 20.39 13.90 30.75
N TYR A 50 20.23 13.80 29.43
CA TYR A 50 20.76 14.78 28.48
C TYR A 50 20.26 16.21 28.77
N LEU A 51 18.95 16.37 28.97
CA LEU A 51 18.34 17.68 29.28
C LEU A 51 18.83 18.23 30.63
N SER A 52 19.06 17.36 31.62
CA SER A 52 19.58 17.76 32.94
C SER A 52 21.02 18.28 32.84
N GLU A 53 21.86 17.66 32.01
CA GLU A 53 23.23 18.14 31.73
C GLU A 53 23.21 19.43 30.92
N PHE A 54 22.32 19.52 29.92
CA PHE A 54 22.14 20.72 29.11
C PHE A 54 21.77 21.93 29.98
N ILE A 55 20.84 21.77 30.94
CA ILE A 55 20.44 22.83 31.88
C ILE A 55 21.64 23.30 32.73
N LYS A 56 22.50 22.37 33.18
CA LYS A 56 23.70 22.72 33.96
C LYS A 56 24.70 23.54 33.13
N ALA A 57 24.86 23.19 31.85
CA ALA A 57 25.81 23.84 30.95
C ALA A 57 25.28 25.15 30.33
N ASN A 58 23.95 25.31 30.22
CA ASN A 58 23.29 26.46 29.59
C ASN A 58 22.12 26.96 30.46
N PRO A 59 22.37 27.58 31.63
CA PRO A 59 21.30 28.00 32.54
C PRO A 59 20.34 29.05 31.95
N ASP A 60 20.82 29.84 30.99
CA ASP A 60 20.06 30.83 30.23
C ASP A 60 18.99 30.22 29.31
N ARG A 61 19.16 28.95 28.93
CA ARG A 61 18.22 28.20 28.08
C ARG A 61 17.37 27.19 28.85
N PHE A 62 17.19 27.43 30.16
CA PHE A 62 16.42 26.57 31.06
C PHE A 62 14.99 26.31 30.56
N ASP A 63 14.29 27.36 30.10
CA ASP A 63 12.88 27.26 29.68
C ASP A 63 12.68 26.30 28.50
N GLU A 64 13.62 26.29 27.54
CA GLU A 64 13.58 25.38 26.39
C GLU A 64 13.72 23.91 26.84
N ALA A 65 14.65 23.64 27.76
CA ALA A 65 14.83 22.31 28.32
C ALA A 65 13.66 21.88 29.22
N GLN A 66 13.10 22.81 30.00
CA GLN A 66 11.92 22.56 30.83
C GLN A 66 10.68 22.26 29.98
N ALA A 67 10.52 22.90 28.81
CA ALA A 67 9.47 22.58 27.87
C ALA A 67 9.56 21.12 27.38
N LYS A 68 10.77 20.64 27.06
CA LYS A 68 11.01 19.25 26.64
C LYS A 68 10.79 18.24 27.77
N LEU A 69 11.21 18.55 29.00
CA LEU A 69 10.89 17.70 30.17
C LEU A 69 9.37 17.59 30.43
N ARG A 70 8.63 18.70 30.26
CA ARG A 70 7.16 18.69 30.32
C ARG A 70 6.55 17.85 29.20
N GLN A 71 7.10 17.91 27.99
CA GLN A 71 6.68 17.06 26.87
C GLN A 71 6.88 15.57 27.20
N ILE A 72 8.07 15.18 27.69
CA ILE A 72 8.35 13.79 28.10
C ILE A 72 7.34 13.32 29.16
N SER A 73 7.05 14.17 30.15
CA SER A 73 6.09 13.85 31.21
C SER A 73 4.68 13.60 30.66
N LYS A 74 4.22 14.44 29.71
CA LYS A 74 2.92 14.26 29.03
C LYS A 74 2.88 12.97 28.20
N LEU A 75 3.94 12.67 27.47
CA LEU A 75 4.04 11.44 26.66
C LEU A 75 3.96 10.19 27.55
N ARG A 76 4.72 10.16 28.65
CA ARG A 76 4.68 9.05 29.62
C ARG A 76 3.29 8.87 30.24
N LEU A 77 2.62 9.97 30.58
CA LEU A 77 1.28 9.91 31.14
C LEU A 77 0.28 9.34 30.11
N SER A 78 0.30 9.83 28.87
CA SER A 78 -0.57 9.37 27.78
C SER A 78 -0.34 7.90 27.44
N TYR A 79 0.93 7.48 27.38
CA TYR A 79 1.34 6.10 27.21
C TYR A 79 0.74 5.21 28.31
N ASN A 80 0.98 5.54 29.59
CA ASN A 80 0.48 4.77 30.72
C ASN A 80 -1.05 4.69 30.73
N GLN A 81 -1.73 5.80 30.45
CA GLN A 81 -3.21 5.84 30.39
C GLN A 81 -3.76 4.91 29.30
N THR A 82 -3.15 4.92 28.11
CA THR A 82 -3.59 4.07 27.00
C THR A 82 -3.34 2.59 27.31
N TYR A 83 -2.19 2.25 27.91
CA TYR A 83 -1.88 0.89 28.34
C TYR A 83 -2.81 0.38 29.44
N PHE A 84 -3.11 1.20 30.46
CA PHE A 84 -4.05 0.81 31.50
C PHE A 84 -5.47 0.64 30.95
N ALA A 85 -5.91 1.53 30.06
CA ALA A 85 -7.19 1.38 29.38
C ALA A 85 -7.28 0.06 28.60
N LEU A 86 -6.19 -0.36 27.93
CA LEU A 86 -6.15 -1.67 27.27
C LEU A 86 -6.25 -2.82 28.27
N ILE A 87 -5.47 -2.78 29.36
CA ILE A 87 -5.51 -3.80 30.41
C ILE A 87 -6.93 -3.92 31.01
N ASP A 88 -7.58 -2.80 31.27
CA ASP A 88 -8.93 -2.78 31.83
C ASP A 88 -9.96 -3.31 30.81
N ALA A 89 -9.85 -2.90 29.54
CA ALA A 89 -10.70 -3.41 28.47
C ALA A 89 -10.53 -4.93 28.23
N LEU A 90 -9.32 -5.47 28.38
CA LEU A 90 -9.05 -6.90 28.27
C LEU A 90 -9.63 -7.72 29.44
N LYS A 91 -9.78 -7.11 30.62
CA LYS A 91 -10.40 -7.76 31.80
C LYS A 91 -11.92 -7.68 31.78
N ASP A 92 -12.47 -6.69 31.11
CA ASP A 92 -13.90 -6.49 30.99
C ASP A 92 -14.48 -7.32 29.84
N GLU A 93 -15.17 -8.41 30.17
CA GLU A 93 -15.85 -9.28 29.20
C GLU A 93 -16.94 -8.54 28.39
N THR A 94 -17.43 -7.39 28.86
CA THR A 94 -18.44 -6.59 28.15
C THR A 94 -17.83 -5.61 27.15
N SER A 95 -16.50 -5.42 27.19
CA SER A 95 -15.78 -4.56 26.25
C SER A 95 -15.77 -5.15 24.85
N SER A 96 -16.12 -4.34 23.85
CA SER A 96 -16.15 -4.78 22.45
C SER A 96 -14.75 -5.02 21.89
N GLU A 97 -14.61 -5.97 20.96
CA GLU A 97 -13.34 -6.24 20.30
C GLU A 97 -12.83 -5.03 19.51
N GLU A 98 -13.72 -4.24 18.90
CA GLU A 98 -13.35 -3.01 18.21
C GLU A 98 -12.72 -1.97 19.15
N SER A 99 -13.21 -1.88 20.38
CA SER A 99 -12.67 -0.95 21.38
C SER A 99 -11.29 -1.38 21.85
N LYS A 100 -11.09 -2.69 22.06
CA LYS A 100 -9.77 -3.27 22.38
C LYS A 100 -8.78 -3.06 21.24
N LEU A 101 -9.21 -3.31 20.00
CA LEU A 101 -8.43 -3.09 18.79
C LEU A 101 -8.00 -1.63 18.66
N ALA A 102 -8.91 -0.67 18.82
CA ALA A 102 -8.59 0.74 18.72
C ALA A 102 -7.48 1.18 19.72
N LEU A 103 -7.51 0.64 20.94
CA LEU A 103 -6.46 0.89 21.94
C LEU A 103 -5.11 0.29 21.53
N ILE A 104 -5.13 -0.94 21.01
CA ILE A 104 -3.92 -1.63 20.53
C ILE A 104 -3.32 -0.89 19.33
N GLU A 105 -4.12 -0.50 18.35
CA GLU A 105 -3.67 0.25 17.18
C GLU A 105 -3.06 1.60 17.59
N LYS A 106 -3.71 2.30 18.54
CA LYS A 106 -3.17 3.53 19.11
C LYS A 106 -1.80 3.32 19.74
N ILE A 107 -1.62 2.24 20.52
CA ILE A 107 -0.31 1.88 21.09
C ILE A 107 0.71 1.65 19.98
N LEU A 108 0.38 0.86 18.96
CA LEU A 108 1.33 0.52 17.89
C LEU A 108 1.73 1.72 17.02
N ILE A 109 0.86 2.73 16.89
CA ILE A 109 1.11 3.92 16.08
C ILE A 109 1.83 5.00 16.91
N GLU A 110 1.31 5.33 18.09
CA GLU A 110 1.84 6.44 18.89
C GLU A 110 3.00 6.04 19.80
N TYR A 111 3.00 4.79 20.28
CA TYR A 111 3.95 4.28 21.27
C TYR A 111 4.43 2.86 20.92
N PRO A 112 5.01 2.64 19.72
CA PRO A 112 5.39 1.30 19.28
C PRO A 112 6.31 0.63 20.32
N PRO A 113 6.00 -0.62 20.72
CA PRO A 113 6.65 -1.30 21.85
C PRO A 113 8.14 -1.56 21.59
N THR A 114 8.98 -1.06 22.50
CA THR A 114 10.45 -1.08 22.33
C THR A 114 11.13 -2.27 22.98
N ASN A 115 10.52 -2.86 24.02
CA ASN A 115 11.07 -4.03 24.72
C ASN A 115 10.30 -5.33 24.38
N PRO A 116 10.94 -6.51 24.50
CA PRO A 116 10.32 -7.78 24.11
C PRO A 116 9.06 -8.17 24.88
N THR A 117 8.98 -7.83 26.18
CA THR A 117 7.85 -8.22 27.04
C THR A 117 6.58 -7.47 26.65
N GLU A 118 6.73 -6.16 26.46
CA GLU A 118 5.65 -5.29 25.99
C GLU A 118 5.20 -5.68 24.58
N ARG A 119 6.15 -5.96 23.67
CA ARG A 119 5.84 -6.49 22.34
C ARG A 119 5.01 -7.77 22.40
N ALA A 120 5.43 -8.74 23.21
CA ALA A 120 4.72 -10.01 23.35
C ALA A 120 3.31 -9.82 23.93
N PHE A 121 3.15 -8.95 24.93
CA PHE A 121 1.83 -8.61 25.49
C PHE A 121 0.91 -8.00 24.43
N ILE A 122 1.39 -6.99 23.71
CA ILE A 122 0.60 -6.33 22.66
C ILE A 122 0.27 -7.30 21.52
N ALA A 123 1.23 -8.14 21.09
CA ALA A 123 0.99 -9.15 20.07
C ALA A 123 -0.12 -10.13 20.47
N GLN A 124 -0.07 -10.66 21.70
CA GLN A 124 -1.09 -11.59 22.20
C GLN A 124 -2.47 -10.93 22.32
N ALA A 125 -2.54 -9.71 22.86
CA ALA A 125 -3.78 -8.96 22.93
C ALA A 125 -4.35 -8.69 21.53
N TYR A 126 -3.48 -8.38 20.57
CA TYR A 126 -3.87 -8.10 19.20
C TYR A 126 -4.38 -9.35 18.49
N ASP A 127 -3.66 -10.48 18.57
CA ASP A 127 -4.10 -11.74 17.95
C ASP A 127 -5.50 -12.14 18.40
N LEU A 128 -5.80 -12.01 19.71
CA LEU A 128 -7.10 -12.36 20.27
C LEU A 128 -8.23 -11.50 19.69
N ALA A 129 -8.03 -10.17 19.66
CA ALA A 129 -9.06 -9.24 19.20
C ALA A 129 -9.19 -9.17 17.67
N LEU A 130 -8.08 -9.37 16.97
CA LEU A 130 -7.96 -9.20 15.53
C LEU A 130 -8.48 -10.41 14.77
N PHE A 131 -8.28 -11.62 15.30
CA PHE A 131 -8.66 -12.85 14.59
C PHE A 131 -10.15 -12.87 14.26
N THR A 132 -11.01 -12.64 15.25
CA THR A 132 -12.47 -12.66 15.07
C THR A 132 -12.92 -11.57 14.11
N THR A 133 -12.44 -10.34 14.32
CA THR A 133 -12.85 -9.17 13.54
C THR A 133 -12.40 -9.26 12.08
N ASN A 134 -11.13 -9.58 11.83
CA ASN A 134 -10.59 -9.62 10.46
C ASN A 134 -11.08 -10.82 9.68
N LYS A 135 -11.35 -11.97 10.33
CA LYS A 135 -11.94 -13.12 9.66
C LYS A 135 -13.32 -12.77 9.11
N VAL A 136 -14.18 -12.14 9.92
CA VAL A 136 -15.51 -11.70 9.48
C VAL A 136 -15.42 -10.70 8.32
N LYS A 137 -14.53 -9.71 8.41
CA LYS A 137 -14.32 -8.73 7.33
C LYS A 137 -13.82 -9.39 6.05
N PHE A 138 -12.84 -10.28 6.14
CA PHE A 138 -12.31 -11.01 4.99
C PHE A 138 -13.39 -11.86 4.33
N ASP A 139 -14.13 -12.66 5.11
CA ASP A 139 -15.19 -13.52 4.57
C ASP A 139 -16.28 -12.67 3.89
N ALA A 140 -16.61 -11.49 4.43
CA ALA A 140 -17.52 -10.54 3.80
C ALA A 140 -16.97 -9.99 2.48
N ILE A 141 -15.72 -9.51 2.45
CA ILE A 141 -15.06 -9.03 1.23
C ILE A 141 -15.04 -10.11 0.16
N MET A 142 -14.69 -11.34 0.51
CA MET A 142 -14.62 -12.46 -0.43
C MET A 142 -16.00 -12.80 -1.02
N ARG A 143 -17.02 -12.91 -0.17
CA ARG A 143 -18.40 -13.18 -0.59
C ARG A 143 -18.95 -12.05 -1.48
N ASP A 144 -18.80 -10.81 -1.04
CA ASP A 144 -19.41 -9.66 -1.71
C ASP A 144 -18.66 -9.34 -3.02
N GLY A 145 -17.34 -9.56 -3.06
CA GLY A 145 -16.54 -9.48 -4.28
C GLY A 145 -16.98 -10.51 -5.32
N ARG A 146 -17.32 -11.73 -4.90
CA ARG A 146 -17.88 -12.75 -5.78
C ARG A 146 -19.25 -12.32 -6.33
N ALA A 147 -20.13 -11.81 -5.48
CA ALA A 147 -21.44 -11.32 -5.92
C ALA A 147 -21.32 -10.18 -6.96
N LEU A 148 -20.29 -9.34 -6.86
CA LEU A 148 -19.99 -8.32 -7.87
C LEU A 148 -19.51 -8.95 -9.19
N ILE A 149 -18.69 -9.99 -9.15
CA ILE A 149 -18.28 -10.74 -10.35
C ILE A 149 -19.50 -11.36 -11.04
N ASP A 150 -20.37 -12.03 -10.29
CA ASP A 150 -21.60 -12.65 -10.81
C ASP A 150 -22.56 -11.61 -11.43
N GLY A 151 -22.52 -10.37 -10.92
CA GLY A 151 -23.25 -9.22 -11.46
C GLY A 151 -22.53 -8.47 -12.59
N SER A 152 -21.45 -9.02 -13.14
CA SER A 152 -20.60 -8.39 -14.18
C SER A 152 -19.99 -7.03 -13.79
N ARG A 153 -19.84 -6.77 -12.49
CA ARG A 153 -19.25 -5.55 -11.90
C ARG A 153 -17.78 -5.78 -11.54
N PHE A 154 -16.97 -6.17 -12.53
CA PHE A 154 -15.62 -6.71 -12.34
C PHE A 154 -14.64 -5.72 -11.69
N LEU A 155 -14.55 -4.47 -12.17
CA LEU A 155 -13.68 -3.46 -11.58
C LEU A 155 -14.08 -3.13 -10.13
N GLU A 156 -15.38 -3.15 -9.83
CA GLU A 156 -15.87 -2.91 -8.47
C GLU A 156 -15.52 -4.08 -7.55
N ALA A 157 -15.55 -5.31 -8.06
CA ALA A 157 -15.06 -6.48 -7.33
C ALA A 157 -13.56 -6.34 -7.02
N ALA A 158 -12.73 -5.98 -8.01
CA ALA A 158 -11.29 -5.78 -7.83
C ALA A 158 -10.99 -4.73 -6.74
N LYS A 159 -11.69 -3.59 -6.77
CA LYS A 159 -11.59 -2.54 -5.75
C LYS A 159 -12.06 -3.00 -4.38
N LEU A 160 -13.09 -3.83 -4.31
CA LEU A 160 -13.55 -4.38 -3.03
C LEU A 160 -12.49 -5.31 -2.42
N TYR A 161 -11.87 -6.19 -3.21
CA TYR A 161 -10.76 -7.02 -2.74
C TYR A 161 -9.56 -6.18 -2.27
N GLU A 162 -9.26 -5.08 -2.96
CA GLU A 162 -8.20 -4.14 -2.57
C GLU A 162 -8.41 -3.57 -1.16
N THR A 163 -9.66 -3.28 -0.76
CA THR A 163 -9.94 -2.80 0.61
C THR A 163 -9.47 -3.78 1.69
N GLY A 164 -9.38 -5.08 1.36
CA GLY A 164 -8.90 -6.09 2.29
C GLY A 164 -7.39 -6.07 2.55
N PHE A 165 -6.59 -5.31 1.78
CA PHE A 165 -5.13 -5.23 1.99
C PHE A 165 -4.74 -4.50 3.28
N GLU A 166 -5.69 -3.83 3.95
CA GLU A 166 -5.46 -3.25 5.27
C GLU A 166 -5.50 -4.32 6.39
N LEU A 167 -6.17 -5.46 6.14
CA LEU A 167 -6.35 -6.51 7.15
C LEU A 167 -5.00 -7.05 7.58
N TYR A 168 -4.74 -7.05 8.89
CA TYR A 168 -3.46 -7.44 9.51
C TYR A 168 -2.24 -6.60 9.09
N GLN A 169 -2.37 -5.58 8.26
CA GLN A 169 -1.22 -4.85 7.72
C GLN A 169 -0.45 -4.11 8.81
N LEU A 170 -1.16 -3.46 9.74
CA LEU A 170 -0.52 -2.77 10.87
C LEU A 170 0.20 -3.75 11.79
N GLN A 171 -0.43 -4.88 12.12
CA GLN A 171 0.20 -5.94 12.91
C GLN A 171 1.46 -6.46 12.21
N PHE A 172 1.40 -6.73 10.91
CA PHE A 172 2.52 -7.20 10.13
C PHE A 172 3.69 -6.21 10.11
N ARG A 173 3.42 -4.92 9.91
CA ARG A 173 4.46 -3.87 9.95
C ARG A 173 5.14 -3.81 11.32
N GLN A 174 4.34 -3.75 12.39
CA GLN A 174 4.83 -3.39 13.72
C GLN A 174 5.32 -4.58 14.54
N LEU A 175 4.68 -5.75 14.37
CA LEU A 175 4.85 -6.89 15.28
C LEU A 175 5.37 -8.15 14.61
N ALA A 176 5.36 -8.27 13.28
CA ALA A 176 5.95 -9.44 12.65
C ALA A 176 7.45 -9.53 12.94
N GLU A 177 7.87 -10.66 13.48
CA GLU A 177 9.27 -10.98 13.81
C GLU A 177 10.00 -11.54 12.59
N VAL A 178 10.13 -10.70 11.56
CA VAL A 178 10.84 -11.00 10.31
C VAL A 178 11.66 -9.80 9.85
N SER A 179 12.55 -10.01 8.90
CA SER A 179 13.38 -8.96 8.32
C SER A 179 12.55 -7.79 7.75
N ASN A 180 13.10 -6.57 7.84
CA ASN A 180 12.47 -5.39 7.23
C ASN A 180 12.36 -5.53 5.71
N GLU A 181 13.34 -6.19 5.08
CA GLU A 181 13.30 -6.49 3.65
C GLU A 181 12.07 -7.32 3.28
N LEU A 182 11.77 -8.39 4.03
CA LEU A 182 10.57 -9.20 3.79
C LEU A 182 9.29 -8.39 3.97
N LYS A 183 9.24 -7.51 4.98
CA LYS A 183 8.09 -6.62 5.22
C LYS A 183 7.89 -5.66 4.05
N GLU A 184 8.94 -4.95 3.65
CA GLU A 184 8.90 -3.96 2.57
C GLU A 184 8.54 -4.62 1.23
N ASN A 185 9.16 -5.75 0.89
CA ASN A 185 8.84 -6.50 -0.32
C ASN A 185 7.39 -6.98 -0.33
N SER A 186 6.87 -7.46 0.80
CA SER A 186 5.48 -7.92 0.88
C SER A 186 4.48 -6.77 0.69
N LEU A 187 4.76 -5.61 1.29
CA LEU A 187 3.90 -4.43 1.18
C LEU A 187 3.98 -3.81 -0.22
N SER A 188 5.12 -3.88 -0.90
CA SER A 188 5.26 -3.37 -2.26
C SER A 188 4.43 -4.19 -3.26
N TYR A 189 4.26 -5.50 -3.06
CA TYR A 189 3.41 -6.32 -3.94
C TYR A 189 1.93 -5.98 -3.85
N VAL A 190 1.38 -5.71 -2.66
CA VAL A 190 -0.02 -5.23 -2.56
C VAL A 190 -0.18 -3.83 -3.16
N GLN A 191 0.82 -2.95 -3.01
CA GLN A 191 0.83 -1.63 -3.66
C GLN A 191 0.89 -1.75 -5.19
N ALA A 192 1.67 -2.70 -5.73
CA ALA A 192 1.73 -2.96 -7.16
C ALA A 192 0.38 -3.47 -7.72
N VAL A 193 -0.34 -4.29 -6.95
CA VAL A 193 -1.69 -4.73 -7.29
C VAL A 193 -2.66 -3.54 -7.29
N SER A 194 -2.64 -2.69 -6.25
CA SER A 194 -3.42 -1.44 -6.21
C SER A 194 -3.15 -0.54 -7.43
N ALA A 195 -1.88 -0.34 -7.79
CA ALA A 195 -1.51 0.43 -8.98
C ALA A 195 -2.04 -0.21 -10.28
N SER A 196 -2.06 -1.54 -10.36
CA SER A 196 -2.63 -2.27 -11.50
C SER A 196 -4.15 -2.10 -11.59
N ILE A 197 -4.86 -2.11 -10.46
CA ILE A 197 -6.31 -1.85 -10.40
C ILE A 197 -6.60 -0.42 -10.88
N GLN A 198 -5.84 0.57 -10.42
CA GLN A 198 -5.97 1.95 -10.87
C GLN A 198 -5.69 2.08 -12.38
N TYR A 199 -4.68 1.37 -12.88
CA TYR A 199 -4.37 1.35 -14.31
C TYR A 199 -5.56 0.82 -15.13
N ILE A 200 -6.14 -0.31 -14.72
CA ILE A 200 -7.33 -0.90 -15.37
C ILE A 200 -8.51 0.06 -15.33
N GLU A 201 -8.74 0.73 -14.20
CA GLU A 201 -9.80 1.75 -14.10
C GLU A 201 -9.63 2.84 -15.16
N THR A 202 -8.41 3.35 -15.35
CA THR A 202 -8.15 4.38 -16.35
C THR A 202 -8.29 3.88 -17.79
N GLY A 203 -8.04 2.58 -18.04
CA GLY A 203 -8.11 1.96 -19.36
C GLY A 203 -9.47 1.36 -19.73
N LYS A 204 -10.39 1.23 -18.77
CA LYS A 204 -11.64 0.46 -18.92
C LYS A 204 -12.49 0.90 -20.11
N ASP A 205 -12.70 2.21 -20.27
CA ASP A 205 -13.52 2.72 -21.37
C ASP A 205 -12.89 2.47 -22.74
N ALA A 206 -11.57 2.58 -22.84
CA ALA A 206 -10.83 2.30 -24.08
C ALA A 206 -10.90 0.81 -24.45
N PHE A 207 -10.77 -0.06 -23.46
CA PHE A 207 -10.94 -1.51 -23.62
C PHE A 207 -12.35 -1.85 -24.12
N GLN A 208 -13.39 -1.35 -23.44
CA GLN A 208 -14.79 -1.60 -23.81
C GLN A 208 -15.12 -1.05 -25.20
N ALA A 209 -14.64 0.15 -25.53
CA ALA A 209 -14.84 0.76 -26.85
C ALA A 209 -14.18 -0.05 -27.96
N ALA A 210 -12.97 -0.59 -27.73
CA ALA A 210 -12.27 -1.38 -28.73
C ALA A 210 -13.00 -2.69 -29.07
N PHE A 211 -13.49 -3.42 -28.07
CA PHE A 211 -14.25 -4.65 -28.29
C PHE A 211 -15.65 -4.39 -28.88
N SER A 212 -16.30 -3.30 -28.48
CA SER A 212 -17.58 -2.88 -29.08
C SER A 212 -17.41 -2.49 -30.55
N ALA A 213 -16.33 -1.77 -30.89
CA ALA A 213 -16.01 -1.40 -32.26
C ALA A 213 -15.65 -2.63 -33.11
N LEU A 214 -14.94 -3.61 -32.55
CA LEU A 214 -14.66 -4.88 -33.22
C LEU A 214 -15.94 -5.65 -33.56
N ALA A 215 -16.86 -5.77 -32.59
CA ALA A 215 -18.14 -6.44 -32.81
C ALA A 215 -18.95 -5.75 -33.93
N ALA A 216 -19.08 -4.42 -33.88
CA ALA A 216 -19.79 -3.66 -34.90
C ALA A 216 -19.13 -3.75 -36.29
N ALA A 217 -17.80 -3.72 -36.35
CA ALA A 217 -17.07 -3.84 -37.61
C ALA A 217 -17.21 -5.24 -38.23
N TYR A 218 -17.28 -6.28 -37.39
CA TYR A 218 -17.56 -7.65 -37.84
C TYR A 218 -18.97 -7.78 -38.42
N GLU A 219 -19.99 -7.27 -37.70
CA GLU A 219 -21.38 -7.30 -38.18
C GLU A 219 -21.53 -6.58 -39.53
N ARG A 220 -20.88 -5.42 -39.69
CA ARG A 220 -20.87 -4.69 -40.97
C ARG A 220 -20.19 -5.47 -42.08
N TYR A 221 -19.06 -6.13 -41.79
CA TYR A 221 -18.35 -6.95 -42.77
C TYR A 221 -19.19 -8.15 -43.21
N ALA A 222 -19.89 -8.80 -42.28
CA ALA A 222 -20.73 -9.96 -42.56
C ALA A 222 -21.88 -9.66 -43.55
N VAL A 223 -22.44 -8.44 -43.54
CA VAL A 223 -23.57 -8.07 -44.43
C VAL A 223 -23.16 -7.19 -45.61
N ALA A 224 -21.87 -6.92 -45.79
CA ALA A 224 -21.38 -6.00 -46.81
C ALA A 224 -21.58 -6.56 -48.23
N GLY A 225 -22.33 -5.84 -49.07
CA GLY A 225 -22.42 -6.13 -50.49
C GLY A 225 -21.12 -5.79 -51.24
N ALA A 226 -20.98 -6.28 -52.48
CA ALA A 226 -19.74 -6.20 -53.26
C ALA A 226 -19.12 -4.78 -53.37
N ALA A 227 -19.96 -3.73 -53.37
CA ALA A 227 -19.50 -2.34 -53.43
C ALA A 227 -18.89 -1.82 -52.12
N GLU A 228 -19.23 -2.44 -50.98
CA GLU A 228 -18.85 -1.99 -49.64
C GLU A 228 -17.83 -2.93 -48.98
N THR A 229 -17.65 -4.15 -49.51
CA THR A 229 -16.79 -5.19 -48.93
C THR A 229 -15.39 -4.70 -48.61
N ALA A 230 -14.72 -4.01 -49.54
CA ALA A 230 -13.35 -3.53 -49.32
C ALA A 230 -13.26 -2.51 -48.17
N ALA A 231 -14.25 -1.62 -48.05
CA ALA A 231 -14.30 -0.65 -46.96
C ALA A 231 -14.64 -1.31 -45.61
N ALA A 232 -15.55 -2.29 -45.62
CA ALA A 232 -15.92 -3.06 -44.44
C ALA A 232 -14.76 -3.94 -43.93
N GLU A 233 -14.00 -4.55 -44.84
CA GLU A 233 -12.80 -5.33 -44.52
C GLU A 233 -11.72 -4.46 -43.87
N ALA A 234 -11.46 -3.28 -44.44
CA ALA A 234 -10.50 -2.33 -43.87
C ALA A 234 -10.92 -1.83 -42.47
N ALA A 235 -12.22 -1.57 -42.28
CA ALA A 235 -12.76 -1.18 -40.98
C ALA A 235 -12.63 -2.31 -39.94
N TYR A 236 -12.93 -3.55 -40.34
CA TYR A 236 -12.76 -4.74 -39.51
C TYR A 236 -11.29 -4.94 -39.10
N ALA A 237 -10.36 -4.88 -40.06
CA ALA A 237 -8.93 -5.02 -39.77
C ALA A 237 -8.44 -3.95 -38.78
N SER A 238 -8.86 -2.69 -38.96
CA SER A 238 -8.52 -1.59 -38.04
C SER A 238 -9.08 -1.81 -36.63
N ALA A 239 -10.33 -2.26 -36.51
CA ALA A 239 -10.95 -2.54 -35.23
C ALA A 239 -10.31 -3.74 -34.52
N LEU A 240 -9.95 -4.78 -35.29
CA LEU A 240 -9.25 -5.97 -34.77
C LEU A 240 -7.88 -5.61 -34.20
N GLU A 241 -7.09 -4.79 -34.90
CA GLU A 241 -5.78 -4.36 -34.40
C GLU A 241 -5.90 -3.54 -33.10
N LYS A 242 -6.90 -2.66 -32.99
CA LYS A 242 -7.16 -1.92 -31.74
C LYS A 242 -7.58 -2.83 -30.60
N ALA A 243 -8.50 -3.77 -30.86
CA ALA A 243 -8.94 -4.73 -29.85
C ALA A 243 -7.78 -5.64 -29.41
N ARG A 244 -6.92 -6.09 -30.34
CA ARG A 244 -5.69 -6.84 -30.02
C ARG A 244 -4.73 -6.06 -29.15
N ALA A 245 -4.51 -4.78 -29.43
CA ALA A 245 -3.65 -3.93 -28.61
C ALA A 245 -4.19 -3.82 -27.17
N GLN A 246 -5.49 -3.56 -27.01
CA GLN A 246 -6.13 -3.51 -25.69
C GLN A 246 -6.11 -4.87 -24.98
N ALA A 247 -6.30 -5.95 -25.72
CA ALA A 247 -6.23 -7.32 -25.23
C ALA A 247 -4.84 -7.65 -24.66
N LEU A 248 -3.77 -7.28 -25.38
CA LEU A 248 -2.39 -7.51 -24.95
C LEU A 248 -2.02 -6.67 -23.72
N ASP A 249 -2.50 -5.43 -23.66
CA ASP A 249 -2.30 -4.54 -22.53
C ASP A 249 -2.96 -5.07 -21.24
N GLN A 250 -4.23 -5.49 -21.35
CA GLN A 250 -4.95 -6.12 -20.25
C GLN A 250 -4.29 -7.45 -19.82
N PHE A 251 -3.81 -8.26 -20.77
CA PHE A 251 -3.07 -9.49 -20.46
C PHE A 251 -1.78 -9.21 -19.69
N SER A 252 -1.06 -8.16 -20.06
CA SER A 252 0.18 -7.76 -19.39
C SER A 252 -0.10 -7.32 -17.95
N THR A 253 -1.16 -6.55 -17.74
CA THR A 253 -1.60 -6.11 -16.40
C THR A 253 -2.06 -7.29 -15.54
N ARG A 254 -2.87 -8.20 -16.12
CA ARG A 254 -3.28 -9.46 -15.47
C ARG A 254 -2.07 -10.28 -15.03
N ARG A 255 -1.05 -10.40 -15.89
CA ARG A 255 0.18 -11.13 -15.57
C ARG A 255 0.92 -10.50 -14.41
N ALA A 256 1.03 -9.18 -14.35
CA ALA A 256 1.66 -8.48 -13.23
C ALA A 256 0.93 -8.76 -11.90
N ILE A 257 -0.40 -8.76 -11.90
CA ILE A 257 -1.21 -9.10 -10.71
C ILE A 257 -0.97 -10.56 -10.27
N LEU A 258 -0.96 -11.50 -11.22
CA LEU A 258 -0.67 -12.91 -10.93
C LEU A 258 0.74 -13.10 -10.34
N GLU A 259 1.75 -12.43 -10.92
CA GLU A 259 3.13 -12.50 -10.44
C GLU A 259 3.25 -11.91 -9.03
N ALA A 260 2.61 -10.77 -8.75
CA ALA A 260 2.57 -10.17 -7.41
C ALA A 260 1.88 -11.10 -6.39
N GLY A 261 0.75 -11.71 -6.76
CA GLY A 261 0.06 -12.67 -5.90
C GLY A 261 0.92 -13.91 -5.59
N ARG A 262 1.61 -14.46 -6.59
CA ARG A 262 2.55 -15.59 -6.38
C ARG A 262 3.75 -15.19 -5.53
N ALA A 263 4.25 -13.96 -5.68
CA ALA A 263 5.33 -13.45 -4.85
C ALA A 263 4.90 -13.32 -3.38
N LEU A 264 3.65 -12.92 -3.11
CA LEU A 264 3.09 -12.93 -1.75
C LEU A 264 3.02 -14.33 -1.15
N VAL A 265 2.66 -15.35 -1.96
CA VAL A 265 2.72 -16.76 -1.52
C VAL A 265 4.16 -17.16 -1.18
N ALA A 266 5.12 -16.82 -2.03
CA ALA A 266 6.54 -17.10 -1.77
C ALA A 266 7.05 -16.38 -0.51
N ASN A 267 6.67 -15.12 -0.31
CA ASN A 267 7.01 -14.37 0.90
C ASN A 267 6.38 -14.99 2.15
N PHE A 268 5.23 -15.65 2.06
CA PHE A 268 4.66 -16.38 3.19
C PHE A 268 5.50 -17.61 3.56
N GLU A 269 6.08 -18.30 2.58
CA GLU A 269 7.05 -19.37 2.87
C GLU A 269 8.30 -18.83 3.57
N SER A 270 8.84 -17.70 3.10
CA SER A 270 9.96 -17.01 3.78
C SER A 270 9.59 -16.54 5.19
N TYR A 271 8.37 -16.02 5.38
CA TYR A 271 7.86 -15.61 6.68
C TYR A 271 7.84 -16.78 7.67
N LYS A 272 7.33 -17.94 7.25
CA LYS A 272 7.33 -19.15 8.07
C LYS A 272 8.75 -19.60 8.44
N ALA A 273 9.68 -19.50 7.49
CA ALA A 273 11.08 -19.86 7.71
C ALA A 273 11.81 -18.92 8.68
N GLU A 274 11.59 -17.60 8.57
CA GLU A 274 12.24 -16.59 9.43
C GLU A 274 11.62 -16.53 10.84
N SER A 275 10.30 -16.53 10.93
CA SER A 275 9.59 -16.34 12.21
C SER A 275 9.35 -17.64 12.98
N GLY A 276 9.40 -18.79 12.31
CA GLY A 276 8.91 -20.06 12.86
C GLY A 276 7.39 -20.13 13.06
N ASN A 277 6.65 -19.08 12.71
CA ASN A 277 5.20 -19.00 12.86
C ASN A 277 4.51 -19.53 11.61
N MET A 278 3.66 -20.55 11.78
CA MET A 278 2.89 -21.18 10.70
C MET A 278 1.45 -20.68 10.60
N THR A 279 1.09 -19.60 11.29
CA THR A 279 -0.29 -19.12 11.32
C THR A 279 -0.76 -18.62 9.95
N GLU A 280 -1.88 -19.19 9.51
CA GLU A 280 -2.64 -18.72 8.35
C GLU A 280 -3.46 -17.45 8.66
N SER A 281 -3.49 -17.04 9.93
CA SER A 281 -4.20 -15.84 10.42
C SER A 281 -3.25 -14.66 10.49
N SER A 282 -2.68 -14.30 9.35
CA SER A 282 -1.72 -13.20 9.24
C SER A 282 -1.92 -12.43 7.92
N PHE A 283 -1.18 -11.33 7.75
CA PHE A 283 -1.28 -10.47 6.58
C PHE A 283 -1.08 -11.21 5.26
N LEU A 284 0.00 -11.98 5.12
CA LEU A 284 0.36 -12.58 3.82
C LEU A 284 -0.69 -13.57 3.30
N PRO A 285 -1.22 -14.50 4.13
CA PRO A 285 -2.30 -15.38 3.71
C PRO A 285 -3.59 -14.68 3.28
N PHE A 286 -3.93 -13.57 3.93
CA PHE A 286 -5.11 -12.79 3.55
C PHE A 286 -4.83 -12.04 2.25
N ALA A 287 -3.68 -11.37 2.16
CA ALA A 287 -3.26 -10.61 0.99
C ALA A 287 -3.21 -11.47 -0.27
N TYR A 288 -2.54 -12.62 -0.27
CA TYR A 288 -2.47 -13.44 -1.49
C TYR A 288 -3.83 -14.03 -1.87
N ARG A 289 -4.73 -14.32 -0.93
CA ARG A 289 -6.10 -14.80 -1.24
C ARG A 289 -6.97 -13.70 -1.81
N LEU A 290 -6.82 -12.46 -1.35
CA LEU A 290 -7.49 -11.30 -1.95
C LEU A 290 -6.99 -11.05 -3.38
N VAL A 291 -5.72 -11.31 -3.67
CA VAL A 291 -5.16 -11.17 -5.02
C VAL A 291 -5.56 -12.33 -5.94
N LEU A 292 -5.30 -13.56 -5.51
CA LEU A 292 -5.37 -14.78 -6.35
C LEU A 292 -6.71 -15.54 -6.23
N GLY A 293 -7.52 -15.22 -5.22
CA GLY A 293 -8.63 -16.06 -4.80
C GLY A 293 -8.22 -17.16 -3.82
N ARG A 294 -9.20 -17.77 -3.14
CA ARG A 294 -8.98 -18.93 -2.28
C ARG A 294 -8.80 -20.18 -3.15
N PRO A 295 -7.77 -21.00 -2.89
CA PRO A 295 -7.46 -22.17 -3.71
C PRO A 295 -8.51 -23.30 -3.60
N THR A 296 -9.36 -23.27 -2.56
CA THR A 296 -10.38 -24.28 -2.29
C THR A 296 -11.71 -24.01 -2.98
N GLU A 297 -11.85 -22.85 -3.63
CA GLU A 297 -13.09 -22.41 -4.24
C GLU A 297 -13.05 -22.67 -5.76
N GLU A 298 -14.13 -23.20 -6.32
CA GLU A 298 -14.24 -23.44 -7.78
C GLU A 298 -14.62 -22.16 -8.55
N GLN A 299 -15.19 -21.18 -7.86
CA GLN A 299 -15.69 -19.94 -8.45
C GLN A 299 -14.59 -18.88 -8.50
N LEU A 300 -14.61 -18.05 -9.54
CA LEU A 300 -13.66 -16.95 -9.70
C LEU A 300 -13.83 -15.93 -8.56
N GLU A 301 -12.73 -15.62 -7.90
CA GLU A 301 -12.67 -14.61 -6.85
C GLU A 301 -11.25 -14.03 -6.73
N GLY A 302 -11.11 -13.02 -5.87
CA GLY A 302 -9.92 -12.19 -5.79
C GLY A 302 -9.79 -11.24 -6.98
N VAL A 303 -8.78 -10.37 -6.92
CA VAL A 303 -8.49 -9.38 -7.98
C VAL A 303 -8.28 -10.10 -9.32
N LEU A 304 -7.46 -11.15 -9.35
CA LEU A 304 -7.19 -11.89 -10.58
C LEU A 304 -8.45 -12.57 -11.13
N GLY A 305 -9.30 -13.16 -10.28
CA GLY A 305 -10.55 -13.77 -10.69
C GLY A 305 -11.54 -12.76 -11.28
N ALA A 306 -11.57 -11.53 -10.75
CA ALA A 306 -12.40 -10.46 -11.31
C ALA A 306 -11.94 -10.08 -12.74
N LEU A 307 -10.64 -9.97 -12.97
CA LEU A 307 -10.08 -9.72 -14.30
C LEU A 307 -10.35 -10.88 -15.27
N ASP A 308 -10.20 -12.12 -14.81
CA ASP A 308 -10.46 -13.32 -15.61
C ASP A 308 -11.93 -13.39 -16.03
N ALA A 309 -12.84 -13.01 -15.15
CA ALA A 309 -14.27 -12.94 -15.44
C ALA A 309 -14.60 -11.82 -16.44
N GLU A 310 -13.98 -10.63 -16.30
CA GLU A 310 -14.14 -9.53 -17.27
C GLU A 310 -13.68 -9.95 -18.66
N TRP A 311 -12.53 -10.62 -18.74
CA TRP A 311 -11.98 -11.12 -19.98
C TRP A 311 -12.90 -12.15 -20.64
N ALA A 312 -13.35 -13.15 -19.88
CA ALA A 312 -14.28 -14.17 -20.37
C ALA A 312 -15.59 -13.55 -20.88
N PHE A 313 -16.10 -12.54 -20.16
CA PHE A 313 -17.31 -11.82 -20.55
C PHE A 313 -17.12 -11.01 -21.84
N ALA A 314 -16.01 -10.29 -21.99
CA ALA A 314 -15.72 -9.51 -23.20
C ALA A 314 -15.55 -10.40 -24.44
N LEU A 315 -14.84 -11.52 -24.31
CA LEU A 315 -14.70 -12.51 -25.38
C LEU A 315 -16.03 -13.19 -25.73
N GLY A 316 -16.83 -13.54 -24.72
CA GLY A 316 -18.16 -14.12 -24.93
C GLY A 316 -19.09 -13.21 -25.73
N GLN A 317 -19.06 -11.90 -25.46
CA GLN A 317 -19.82 -10.92 -26.25
C GLN A 317 -19.33 -10.83 -27.69
N ALA A 318 -18.02 -10.76 -27.90
CA ALA A 318 -17.44 -10.70 -29.25
C ALA A 318 -17.81 -11.96 -30.07
N GLN A 319 -17.76 -13.14 -29.45
CA GLN A 319 -18.18 -14.39 -30.07
C GLN A 319 -19.69 -14.39 -30.39
N ALA A 320 -20.55 -13.97 -29.46
CA ALA A 320 -21.99 -13.93 -29.69
C ALA A 320 -22.39 -12.98 -30.83
N SER A 321 -21.70 -11.84 -30.99
CA SER A 321 -21.88 -10.96 -32.15
C SER A 321 -21.40 -11.61 -33.45
N ALA A 322 -20.29 -12.36 -33.40
CA ALA A 322 -19.81 -13.09 -34.57
C ALA A 322 -20.81 -14.16 -35.03
N ASP A 323 -21.35 -14.95 -34.09
CA ASP A 323 -22.34 -16.00 -34.36
C ASP A 323 -23.63 -15.42 -34.96
N LYS A 324 -24.09 -14.25 -34.48
CA LYS A 324 -25.24 -13.54 -35.06
C LYS A 324 -25.00 -13.10 -36.50
N GLY A 325 -23.81 -12.55 -36.80
CA GLY A 325 -23.44 -12.17 -38.16
C GLY A 325 -23.33 -13.38 -39.09
N LEU A 326 -22.88 -14.53 -38.59
CA LEU A 326 -22.84 -15.76 -39.38
C LEU A 326 -24.25 -16.31 -39.66
N ALA A 327 -25.14 -16.24 -38.66
CA ALA A 327 -26.52 -16.70 -38.80
C ALA A 327 -27.29 -15.88 -39.86
N SER A 328 -27.08 -14.56 -39.93
CA SER A 328 -27.71 -13.70 -40.95
C SER A 328 -27.24 -14.04 -42.36
N LEU A 329 -25.96 -14.40 -42.53
CA LEU A 329 -25.39 -14.87 -43.80
C LEU A 329 -26.00 -16.20 -44.26
N THR A 330 -26.32 -17.11 -43.33
CA THR A 330 -26.93 -18.41 -43.69
C THR A 330 -28.44 -18.33 -43.96
N ALA A 331 -29.08 -17.23 -43.56
CA ALA A 331 -30.52 -17.00 -43.71
C ALA A 331 -30.89 -16.15 -44.94
N SER A 332 -29.88 -15.60 -45.64
CA SER A 332 -30.02 -14.82 -46.89
C SER A 332 -29.67 -15.65 -48.12
#